data_AF-A0AAX0M644-F1
#
_entry.id   AF-A0AAX0M644-F1
#
_cell.length_a   1.000
_cell.length_b   1.000
_cell.length_c   1.000
_cell.angle_alpha   90.00
_cell.angle_beta   90.00
_cell.angle_gamma   90.00
#
_symmetry.space_group_name_H-M   'P 1'
#
loop_
_entity.id
_entity.type
_entity.pdbx_description
1 polymer ?
#
loop_
_entity_poly.entity_id
_entity_poly.type
_entity_poly.pdbx_seq_one_letter_code
_entity_poly.pdbx_strand_id
1 'polypeptide(L)'
;MARKKPGMGQNRPVGTGASSLNNLPGAEKAKSVAQTQKHIHHILSAVKSNNIDANDVIFQIAKATNNDVNDLDKDDILANLIKLSSGELVAVSERLQLSKTLILDDPQPYVFRKYVIEAGKVASETRVSSLNPRSQTWLSSIDVEDIDKTMSKQQKEEAYGYEGEDGVIELFDGSRRRLNAIEKTLPLEVFVSDRPITLADFVVYDQQTEAKLGRSARDNGVFWKKIIEENELTAKDVADMYGFSEKHVNNCIEFANINEDLIGLSYAPSRLGAGNLTKLKSLENKLDAEQIARLQETKSEIVASKEFLEYEGDLVAKNTYVIKRIVEAAEAIFKCGELAPKKPEFMPLAKGSRKSQAVLKKEDIRSDKKSIITYQIKDYPEKIRQKLIRDIDKIILKHVG
;
A
#
# COMPACT_ATOMS: atom_id res chain seq x y z
N MET A 1 -25.54 27.14 65.24
CA MET A 1 -25.63 28.00 64.04
C MET A 1 -25.44 27.14 62.79
N ALA A 2 -26.37 27.28 61.82
CA ALA A 2 -26.28 27.07 60.37
C ALA A 2 -25.34 25.97 59.79
N ARG A 3 -25.89 24.91 59.16
CA ARG A 3 -26.18 24.73 57.71
C ARG A 3 -24.95 24.71 56.77
N LYS A 4 -24.72 23.57 56.08
CA LYS A 4 -24.84 23.40 54.61
C LYS A 4 -24.56 21.96 54.14
N LYS A 5 -25.25 21.59 53.06
CA LYS A 5 -25.39 20.27 52.40
C LYS A 5 -24.10 19.83 51.64
N PRO A 6 -23.92 18.52 51.37
CA PRO A 6 -22.88 18.02 50.48
C PRO A 6 -23.28 18.11 48.99
N GLY A 7 -22.25 18.19 48.15
CA GLY A 7 -22.30 18.74 46.81
C GLY A 7 -22.79 17.84 45.68
N MET A 8 -22.96 18.51 44.54
CA MET A 8 -23.43 18.06 43.24
C MET A 8 -22.52 16.99 42.64
N GLY A 9 -23.09 15.82 42.31
CA GLY A 9 -22.59 14.95 41.26
C GLY A 9 -23.08 15.46 39.91
N GLN A 10 -22.17 15.75 38.98
CA GLN A 10 -22.53 16.08 37.61
C GLN A 10 -22.88 14.80 36.85
N ASN A 11 -24.10 14.80 36.31
CA ASN A 11 -24.62 13.82 35.36
C ASN A 11 -23.77 13.79 34.08
N ARG A 12 -23.23 12.63 33.70
CA ARG A 12 -23.00 12.28 32.29
C ARG A 12 -24.24 11.53 31.80
N PRO A 13 -24.80 11.87 30.61
CA PRO A 13 -25.84 11.07 30.02
C PRO A 13 -25.23 9.74 29.57
N VAL A 14 -25.74 8.65 30.13
CA VAL A 14 -25.52 7.29 29.60
C VAL A 14 -26.20 7.28 28.23
N GLY A 15 -25.39 7.31 27.17
CA GLY A 15 -25.84 7.10 25.81
C GLY A 15 -26.53 5.75 25.73
N THR A 16 -27.84 5.78 25.48
CA THR A 16 -28.68 4.62 25.22
C THR A 16 -28.10 3.83 24.05
N GLY A 17 -27.80 2.55 24.31
CA GLY A 17 -27.23 1.63 23.35
C GLY A 17 -28.12 1.47 22.11
N ALA A 18 -27.53 1.74 20.95
CA ALA A 18 -28.05 1.34 19.64
C ALA A 18 -27.47 -0.02 19.22
N SER A 19 -27.46 -1.02 20.11
CA SER A 19 -26.83 -2.33 19.85
C SER A 19 -27.68 -3.57 20.14
N SER A 20 -29.00 -3.46 20.36
CA SER A 20 -29.81 -4.65 20.72
C SER A 20 -30.97 -5.02 19.79
N LEU A 21 -31.17 -4.32 18.65
CA LEU A 21 -32.19 -4.74 17.68
C LEU A 21 -31.72 -5.81 16.69
N ASN A 22 -30.41 -6.07 16.60
CA ASN A 22 -29.84 -7.04 15.65
C ASN A 22 -29.68 -8.47 16.19
N ASN A 23 -29.86 -8.69 17.50
CA ASN A 23 -29.66 -9.99 18.16
C ASN A 23 -30.99 -10.61 18.67
N LEU A 24 -32.10 -10.35 17.98
CA LEU A 24 -33.34 -11.07 18.22
C LEU A 24 -33.27 -12.43 17.49
N PRO A 25 -33.74 -13.55 18.09
CA PRO A 25 -33.74 -14.88 17.46
C PRO A 25 -34.42 -14.93 16.07
N GLY A 26 -35.30 -13.97 15.78
CA GLY A 26 -35.93 -13.80 14.46
C GLY A 26 -35.04 -13.12 13.42
N ALA A 27 -34.10 -12.26 13.83
CA ALA A 27 -33.21 -11.51 12.94
C ALA A 27 -32.14 -12.42 12.32
N GLU A 28 -31.58 -13.36 13.08
CA GLU A 28 -30.64 -14.37 12.57
C GLU A 28 -31.30 -15.31 11.56
N LYS A 29 -32.52 -15.79 11.85
CA LYS A 29 -33.32 -16.58 10.91
C LYS A 29 -33.63 -15.81 9.63
N ALA A 30 -34.00 -14.54 9.73
CA ALA A 30 -34.26 -13.69 8.57
C ALA A 30 -33.02 -13.48 7.70
N LYS A 31 -31.83 -13.25 8.31
CA LYS A 31 -30.54 -13.16 7.60
C LYS A 31 -30.20 -14.46 6.87
N SER A 32 -30.37 -15.61 7.52
CA SER A 32 -30.14 -16.94 6.92
C SER A 32 -31.05 -17.22 5.73
N VAL A 33 -32.33 -16.82 5.79
CA VAL A 33 -33.27 -16.93 4.67
C VAL A 33 -32.86 -16.03 3.50
N ALA A 34 -32.50 -14.78 3.77
CA ALA A 34 -32.05 -13.84 2.73
C ALA A 34 -30.77 -14.34 2.03
N GLN A 35 -29.83 -14.93 2.78
CA GLN A 35 -28.60 -15.47 2.22
C GLN A 35 -28.85 -16.70 1.33
N THR A 36 -29.74 -17.59 1.78
CA THR A 36 -30.23 -18.74 0.99
C THR A 36 -30.87 -18.27 -0.32
N GLN A 37 -31.75 -17.25 -0.26
CA GLN A 37 -32.39 -16.67 -1.44
C GLN A 37 -31.38 -16.04 -2.41
N LYS A 38 -30.37 -15.31 -1.90
CA LYS A 38 -29.28 -14.76 -2.73
C LYS A 38 -28.57 -15.87 -3.51
N HIS A 39 -28.34 -17.03 -2.88
CA HIS A 39 -27.64 -18.15 -3.51
C HIS A 39 -28.45 -18.80 -4.64
N ILE A 40 -29.74 -19.06 -4.38
CA ILE A 40 -30.68 -19.58 -5.38
C ILE A 40 -30.75 -18.60 -6.57
N HIS A 41 -30.94 -17.31 -6.28
CA HIS A 41 -31.00 -16.28 -7.32
C HIS A 41 -29.72 -16.24 -8.17
N HIS A 42 -28.55 -16.39 -7.54
CA HIS A 42 -27.27 -16.39 -8.23
C HIS A 42 -27.13 -17.57 -9.20
N ILE A 43 -27.46 -18.78 -8.76
CA ILE A 43 -27.44 -19.98 -9.62
C ILE A 43 -28.41 -19.80 -10.79
N LEU A 44 -29.65 -19.37 -10.52
CA LEU A 44 -30.66 -19.17 -11.57
C LEU A 44 -30.28 -18.06 -12.55
N SER A 45 -29.66 -16.99 -12.08
CA SER A 45 -29.14 -15.93 -12.94
C SER A 45 -28.04 -16.45 -13.87
N ALA A 46 -27.14 -17.30 -13.37
CA ALA A 46 -26.07 -17.90 -14.16
C ALA A 46 -26.60 -18.87 -15.23
N VAL A 47 -27.64 -19.65 -14.91
CA VAL A 47 -28.34 -20.49 -15.90
C VAL A 47 -29.01 -19.60 -16.95
N LYS A 48 -29.73 -18.57 -16.53
CA LYS A 48 -30.44 -17.65 -17.44
C LYS A 48 -29.50 -16.91 -18.41
N SER A 49 -28.29 -16.57 -17.95
CA SER A 49 -27.28 -15.94 -18.80
C SER A 49 -26.50 -16.95 -19.67
N ASN A 50 -26.83 -18.25 -19.59
CA ASN A 50 -26.11 -19.36 -20.23
C ASN A 50 -24.64 -19.47 -19.81
N ASN A 51 -24.29 -19.00 -18.61
CA ASN A 51 -22.95 -19.18 -18.07
C ASN A 51 -22.72 -20.63 -17.62
N ILE A 52 -23.80 -21.34 -17.26
CA ILE A 52 -23.79 -22.74 -16.81
C ILE A 52 -24.97 -23.48 -17.46
N ASP A 53 -24.75 -24.73 -17.84
CA ASP A 53 -25.80 -25.62 -18.34
C ASP A 53 -26.76 -26.04 -17.21
N ALA A 54 -28.07 -25.99 -17.49
CA ALA A 54 -29.10 -26.47 -16.57
C ALA A 54 -28.86 -27.91 -16.09
N ASN A 55 -28.39 -28.79 -16.98
CA ASN A 55 -28.08 -30.19 -16.66
C ASN A 55 -26.90 -30.30 -15.69
N ASP A 56 -25.91 -29.41 -15.80
CA ASP A 56 -24.79 -29.37 -14.84
C ASP A 56 -25.31 -28.98 -13.46
N VAL A 57 -26.22 -28.01 -13.37
CA VAL A 57 -26.85 -27.63 -12.10
C VAL A 57 -27.58 -28.83 -11.49
N ILE A 58 -28.44 -29.50 -12.26
CA ILE A 58 -29.17 -30.69 -11.80
C ILE A 58 -28.22 -31.80 -11.34
N PHE A 59 -27.14 -32.04 -12.10
CA PHE A 59 -26.12 -33.01 -11.73
C PHE A 59 -25.41 -32.65 -10.42
N GLN A 60 -25.07 -31.37 -10.21
CA GLN A 60 -24.44 -30.94 -8.96
C GLN A 60 -25.39 -31.00 -7.76
N ILE A 61 -26.69 -30.72 -7.96
CA ILE A 61 -27.73 -30.90 -6.94
C ILE A 61 -27.80 -32.37 -6.51
N ALA A 62 -27.93 -33.30 -7.46
CA ALA A 62 -27.98 -34.73 -7.19
C ALA A 62 -26.76 -35.20 -6.38
N LYS A 63 -25.56 -34.73 -6.76
CA LYS A 63 -24.32 -35.01 -6.04
C LYS A 63 -24.29 -34.38 -4.64
N ALA A 64 -24.92 -33.23 -4.42
CA ALA A 64 -24.92 -32.56 -3.12
C ALA A 64 -25.87 -33.25 -2.13
N THR A 65 -27.01 -33.73 -2.60
CA THR A 65 -28.00 -34.45 -1.78
C THR A 65 -27.79 -35.95 -1.74
N ASN A 66 -26.82 -36.48 -2.51
CA ASN A 66 -26.58 -37.92 -2.69
C ASN A 66 -27.82 -38.67 -3.23
N ASN A 67 -28.57 -38.03 -4.14
CA ASN A 67 -29.71 -38.62 -4.86
C ASN A 67 -29.30 -39.06 -6.27
N ASP A 68 -30.11 -39.92 -6.90
CA ASP A 68 -30.00 -40.16 -8.34
C ASP A 68 -30.48 -38.92 -9.11
N VAL A 69 -29.83 -38.59 -10.22
CA VAL A 69 -30.23 -37.47 -11.08
C VAL A 69 -31.63 -37.65 -11.66
N ASN A 70 -32.13 -38.89 -11.72
CA ASN A 70 -33.47 -39.23 -12.19
C ASN A 70 -34.56 -38.98 -11.14
N ASP A 71 -34.19 -38.77 -9.88
CA ASP A 71 -35.12 -38.42 -8.80
C ASP A 71 -35.42 -36.91 -8.75
N LEU A 72 -34.72 -36.11 -9.58
CA LEU A 72 -34.89 -34.67 -9.66
C LEU A 72 -35.75 -34.28 -10.86
N ASP A 73 -36.61 -33.29 -10.65
CA ASP A 73 -37.35 -32.66 -11.75
C ASP A 73 -36.37 -31.85 -12.61
N LYS A 74 -35.95 -32.42 -13.75
CA LYS A 74 -34.94 -31.81 -14.62
C LYS A 74 -35.42 -30.51 -15.27
N ASP A 75 -36.73 -30.29 -15.34
CA ASP A 75 -37.33 -29.12 -15.96
C ASP A 75 -37.56 -27.97 -14.96
N ASP A 76 -37.56 -28.25 -13.65
CA ASP A 76 -37.76 -27.25 -12.59
C ASP A 76 -36.58 -27.16 -11.61
N ILE A 77 -35.52 -26.45 -12.04
CA ILE A 77 -34.33 -26.16 -11.22
C ILE A 77 -34.70 -25.41 -9.94
N LEU A 78 -35.62 -24.44 -10.00
CA LEU A 78 -35.97 -23.62 -8.86
C LEU A 78 -36.61 -24.47 -7.75
N ALA A 79 -37.56 -25.34 -8.10
CA ALA A 79 -38.19 -26.24 -7.15
C ALA A 79 -37.19 -27.17 -6.46
N ASN A 80 -36.15 -27.61 -7.18
CA ASN A 80 -35.08 -28.43 -6.59
C ASN A 80 -34.17 -27.62 -5.67
N LEU A 81 -33.75 -26.42 -6.08
CA LEU A 81 -32.89 -25.56 -5.27
C LEU A 81 -33.56 -25.12 -3.95
N ILE A 82 -34.87 -24.86 -3.94
CA ILE A 82 -35.60 -24.46 -2.72
C ILE A 82 -35.60 -25.57 -1.64
N LYS A 83 -35.47 -26.85 -2.04
CA LYS A 83 -35.47 -27.98 -1.10
C LYS A 83 -34.13 -28.17 -0.38
N LEU A 84 -33.06 -27.54 -0.87
CA LEU A 84 -31.72 -27.68 -0.32
C LEU A 84 -31.54 -26.86 0.95
N SER A 85 -30.75 -27.40 1.89
CA SER A 85 -30.23 -26.63 3.01
C SER A 85 -29.23 -25.57 2.53
N SER A 86 -28.96 -24.55 3.36
CA SER A 86 -27.99 -23.50 3.03
C SER A 86 -26.59 -24.08 2.75
N GLY A 87 -26.17 -25.13 3.46
CA GLY A 87 -24.88 -25.78 3.24
C GLY A 87 -24.81 -26.54 1.92
N GLU A 88 -25.88 -27.25 1.54
CA GLU A 88 -25.95 -27.95 0.25
C GLU A 88 -25.96 -26.96 -0.92
N LEU A 89 -26.66 -25.82 -0.78
CA LEU A 89 -26.65 -24.75 -1.79
C LEU A 89 -25.25 -24.22 -2.03
N VAL A 90 -24.51 -23.89 -0.96
CA VAL A 90 -23.11 -23.45 -1.06
C VAL A 90 -22.26 -24.50 -1.77
N ALA A 91 -22.40 -25.78 -1.39
CA ALA A 91 -21.66 -26.86 -2.03
C ALA A 91 -21.99 -27.01 -3.54
N VAL A 92 -23.25 -26.84 -3.94
CA VAL A 92 -23.65 -26.84 -5.36
C VAL A 92 -22.97 -25.69 -6.09
N SER A 93 -23.06 -24.45 -5.58
CA SER A 93 -22.48 -23.28 -6.22
C SER A 93 -20.96 -23.31 -6.30
N GLU A 94 -20.26 -23.84 -5.29
CA GLU A 94 -18.81 -24.01 -5.34
C GLU A 94 -18.38 -25.00 -6.42
N ARG A 95 -19.10 -26.12 -6.58
CA ARG A 95 -18.83 -27.08 -7.67
C ARG A 95 -19.10 -26.48 -9.04
N LEU A 96 -20.04 -25.54 -9.12
CA LEU A 96 -20.33 -24.73 -10.31
C LEU A 96 -19.39 -23.52 -10.49
N GLN A 97 -18.42 -23.32 -9.57
CA GLN A 97 -17.49 -22.17 -9.56
C GLN A 97 -18.19 -20.80 -9.48
N LEU A 98 -19.42 -20.76 -8.96
CA LEU A 98 -20.20 -19.55 -8.72
C LEU A 98 -19.95 -18.96 -7.33
N SER A 99 -19.31 -19.70 -6.44
CA SER A 99 -18.89 -19.21 -5.14
C SER A 99 -17.59 -19.85 -4.67
N LYS A 100 -16.99 -19.24 -3.65
CA LYS A 100 -15.87 -19.78 -2.88
C LYS A 100 -16.06 -19.49 -1.41
N THR A 101 -15.79 -20.50 -0.59
CA THR A 101 -15.73 -20.34 0.87
C THR A 101 -14.28 -20.18 1.31
N LEU A 102 -14.00 -19.12 2.06
CA LEU A 102 -12.71 -18.89 2.71
C LEU A 102 -12.89 -18.93 4.23
N ILE A 103 -11.93 -19.56 4.91
CA ILE A 103 -11.82 -19.52 6.37
C ILE A 103 -10.76 -18.47 6.69
N LEU A 104 -11.20 -17.37 7.29
CA LEU A 104 -10.37 -16.21 7.64
C LEU A 104 -10.21 -16.16 9.16
N ASP A 105 -10.17 -14.97 9.77
CA ASP A 105 -10.05 -14.83 11.22
C ASP A 105 -11.40 -15.06 11.92
N ASP A 106 -12.50 -14.57 11.33
CA ASP A 106 -13.85 -14.85 11.82
C ASP A 106 -14.12 -16.37 11.88
N PRO A 107 -14.59 -16.90 13.03
CA PRO A 107 -14.98 -18.31 13.16
C PRO A 107 -16.04 -18.75 12.15
N GLN A 108 -16.89 -17.84 11.67
CA GLN A 108 -17.84 -18.11 10.61
C GLN A 108 -17.18 -17.95 9.23
N PRO A 109 -17.20 -18.99 8.37
CA PRO A 109 -16.64 -18.91 7.04
C PRO A 109 -17.27 -17.80 6.19
N TYR A 110 -16.45 -17.20 5.32
CA TYR A 110 -16.90 -16.23 4.34
C TYR A 110 -17.28 -16.94 3.04
N VAL A 111 -18.53 -16.79 2.61
CA VAL A 111 -18.97 -17.22 1.28
C VAL A 111 -18.89 -16.04 0.33
N PHE A 112 -17.98 -16.10 -0.63
CA PHE A 112 -17.85 -15.14 -1.70
C PHE A 112 -18.58 -15.65 -2.94
N ARG A 113 -19.44 -14.83 -3.55
CA ARG A 113 -20.17 -15.17 -4.79
C ARG A 113 -19.55 -14.48 -5.99
N LYS A 114 -19.50 -15.15 -7.13
CA LYS A 114 -18.85 -14.66 -8.35
C LYS A 114 -19.76 -13.69 -9.11
N TYR A 115 -19.44 -12.42 -9.12
CA TYR A 115 -20.09 -11.41 -9.96
C TYR A 115 -19.25 -11.12 -11.19
N VAL A 116 -19.93 -10.85 -12.31
CA VAL A 116 -19.31 -10.29 -13.51
C VAL A 116 -19.82 -8.86 -13.63
N ILE A 117 -18.96 -7.91 -13.33
CA ILE A 117 -19.26 -6.48 -13.48
C ILE A 117 -19.12 -6.15 -14.96
N GLU A 118 -20.17 -5.55 -15.53
CA GLU A 118 -20.22 -5.27 -16.96
C GLU A 118 -19.13 -4.27 -17.38
N ALA A 119 -18.66 -4.44 -18.62
CA ALA A 119 -17.80 -3.48 -19.28
C ALA A 119 -18.39 -2.06 -19.19
N GLY A 120 -17.58 -1.09 -18.79
CA GLY A 120 -18.00 0.30 -18.60
C GLY A 120 -18.68 0.61 -17.27
N LYS A 121 -19.08 -0.40 -16.48
CA LYS A 121 -19.65 -0.20 -15.14
C LYS A 121 -18.65 -0.44 -14.00
N VAL A 122 -17.49 -1.02 -14.30
CA VAL A 122 -16.45 -1.35 -13.30
C VAL A 122 -16.08 -0.14 -12.45
N ALA A 123 -15.92 1.05 -13.03
CA ALA A 123 -15.55 2.25 -12.28
C ALA A 123 -16.64 2.73 -11.31
N SER A 124 -17.92 2.58 -11.67
CA SER A 124 -19.06 3.06 -10.87
C SER A 124 -19.54 2.03 -9.85
N GLU A 125 -19.39 0.73 -10.13
CA GLU A 125 -19.87 -0.36 -9.28
C GLU A 125 -18.79 -0.93 -8.37
N THR A 126 -17.53 -0.51 -8.55
CA THR A 126 -16.43 -0.97 -7.69
C THR A 126 -15.55 0.19 -7.23
N ARG A 127 -15.03 0.07 -6.01
CA ARG A 127 -13.93 0.89 -5.49
C ARG A 127 -12.85 0.00 -4.88
N VAL A 128 -11.66 0.55 -4.71
CA VAL A 128 -10.58 -0.16 -4.00
C VAL A 128 -10.78 0.04 -2.49
N SER A 129 -10.79 -1.06 -1.75
CA SER A 129 -10.92 -1.05 -0.30
C SER A 129 -9.70 -0.39 0.36
N SER A 130 -9.92 0.19 1.54
CA SER A 130 -8.86 0.67 2.43
C SER A 130 -7.89 -0.43 2.87
N LEU A 131 -8.33 -1.70 2.82
CA LEU A 131 -7.53 -2.89 3.10
C LEU A 131 -6.65 -3.31 1.93
N ASN A 132 -6.82 -2.74 0.73
CA ASN A 132 -5.94 -3.05 -0.39
C ASN A 132 -4.57 -2.40 -0.15
N PRO A 133 -3.50 -3.20 -0.06
CA PRO A 133 -2.16 -2.72 0.29
C PRO A 133 -1.43 -2.03 -0.88
N ARG A 134 -1.92 -2.15 -2.13
CA ARG A 134 -1.23 -1.63 -3.31
C ARG A 134 -1.47 -0.13 -3.44
N SER A 135 -0.41 0.64 -3.68
CA SER A 135 -0.52 2.08 -3.93
C SER A 135 -1.35 2.35 -5.19
N GLN A 136 -2.47 3.05 -5.03
CA GLN A 136 -3.30 3.45 -6.17
C GLN A 136 -2.71 4.63 -6.94
N THR A 137 -1.87 5.46 -6.28
CA THR A 137 -1.18 6.59 -6.90
C THR A 137 -0.18 6.14 -7.97
N TRP A 138 0.49 5.01 -7.73
CA TRP A 138 1.54 4.49 -8.62
C TRP A 138 1.11 3.32 -9.49
N LEU A 139 -0.15 2.90 -9.39
CA LEU A 139 -0.70 1.85 -10.23
C LEU A 139 -1.08 2.45 -11.59
N SER A 140 -0.41 2.01 -12.65
CA SER A 140 -0.52 2.56 -13.99
C SER A 140 -0.73 1.47 -15.05
N SER A 141 -0.95 1.89 -16.31
CA SER A 141 -1.11 0.96 -17.45
C SER A 141 0.12 0.04 -17.64
N ILE A 142 1.32 0.49 -17.25
CA ILE A 142 2.56 -0.31 -17.30
C ILE A 142 2.44 -1.53 -16.38
N ASP A 143 1.79 -1.37 -15.21
CA ASP A 143 1.69 -2.40 -14.19
C ASP A 143 0.67 -3.50 -14.52
N VAL A 144 -0.10 -3.32 -15.59
CA VAL A 144 -1.14 -4.24 -16.04
C VAL A 144 -0.91 -4.79 -17.46
N GLU A 145 0.19 -4.42 -18.10
CA GLU A 145 0.53 -4.87 -19.46
C GLU A 145 0.64 -6.41 -19.56
N ASP A 146 1.20 -7.04 -18.53
CA ASP A 146 1.36 -8.50 -18.42
C ASP A 146 0.02 -9.25 -18.36
N ILE A 147 -1.02 -8.61 -17.79
CA ILE A 147 -2.34 -9.23 -17.66
C ILE A 147 -3.31 -8.82 -18.79
N ASP A 148 -3.01 -7.78 -19.57
CA ASP A 148 -3.88 -7.22 -20.61
C ASP A 148 -4.36 -8.26 -21.64
N LYS A 149 -3.42 -9.05 -22.17
CA LYS A 149 -3.71 -10.13 -23.13
C LYS A 149 -4.58 -11.23 -22.54
N THR A 150 -4.51 -11.45 -21.23
CA THR A 150 -5.32 -12.46 -20.57
C THR A 150 -6.70 -11.90 -20.21
N MET A 151 -6.79 -10.70 -19.63
CA MET A 151 -8.05 -10.07 -19.25
C MET A 151 -9.02 -9.93 -20.41
N SER A 152 -8.52 -9.61 -21.61
CA SER A 152 -9.34 -9.51 -22.84
C SER A 152 -9.90 -10.83 -23.35
N LYS A 153 -9.31 -11.98 -22.97
CA LYS A 153 -9.77 -13.33 -23.36
C LYS A 153 -10.53 -14.02 -22.24
N GLN A 154 -9.89 -14.09 -21.08
CA GLN A 154 -10.38 -14.71 -19.86
C GLN A 154 -9.54 -14.21 -18.67
N GLN A 155 -10.22 -13.67 -17.66
CA GLN A 155 -9.58 -13.34 -16.39
C GLN A 155 -9.07 -14.63 -15.71
N LYS A 156 -7.75 -14.80 -15.67
CA LYS A 156 -7.12 -16.01 -15.12
C LYS A 156 -7.07 -16.03 -13.60
N GLU A 157 -6.93 -14.86 -13.01
CA GLU A 157 -6.76 -14.69 -11.57
C GLU A 157 -7.94 -13.91 -11.01
N GLU A 158 -8.35 -14.27 -9.82
CA GLU A 158 -9.60 -13.80 -9.22
C GLU A 158 -9.42 -12.44 -8.55
N ALA A 159 -10.46 -11.62 -8.54
CA ALA A 159 -10.54 -10.45 -7.68
C ALA A 159 -11.46 -10.74 -6.49
N TYR A 160 -11.22 -10.10 -5.35
CA TYR A 160 -12.00 -10.31 -4.14
C TYR A 160 -12.44 -8.99 -3.52
N GLY A 161 -13.69 -8.95 -3.07
CA GLY A 161 -14.27 -7.78 -2.41
C GLY A 161 -15.44 -8.12 -1.51
N TYR A 162 -16.05 -7.07 -0.96
CA TYR A 162 -17.29 -7.16 -0.19
C TYR A 162 -18.27 -6.05 -0.62
N GLU A 163 -19.56 -6.29 -0.40
CA GLU A 163 -20.61 -5.31 -0.64
C GLU A 163 -20.48 -4.16 0.37
N GLY A 164 -20.21 -2.94 -0.11
CA GLY A 164 -20.17 -1.73 0.72
C GLY A 164 -21.57 -1.27 1.13
N GLU A 165 -21.65 -0.38 2.12
CA GLU A 165 -22.94 0.13 2.64
C GLU A 165 -23.80 0.84 1.57
N ASP A 166 -23.15 1.41 0.56
CA ASP A 166 -23.75 2.10 -0.59
C ASP A 166 -24.01 1.18 -1.79
N GLY A 167 -23.81 -0.14 -1.63
CA GLY A 167 -23.96 -1.13 -2.70
C GLY A 167 -22.80 -1.18 -3.69
N VAL A 168 -21.77 -0.34 -3.52
CA VAL A 168 -20.54 -0.39 -4.31
C VAL A 168 -19.64 -1.49 -3.76
N ILE A 169 -19.07 -2.31 -4.64
CA ILE A 169 -18.17 -3.40 -4.24
C ILE A 169 -16.80 -2.83 -3.86
N GLU A 170 -16.34 -3.12 -2.65
CA GLU A 170 -15.02 -2.73 -2.17
C GLU A 170 -14.00 -3.86 -2.38
N LEU A 171 -13.05 -3.65 -3.28
CA LEU A 171 -12.03 -4.64 -3.64
C LEU A 171 -10.82 -4.54 -2.71
N PHE A 172 -10.63 -5.54 -1.84
CA PHE A 172 -9.40 -5.69 -1.06
C PHE A 172 -8.32 -6.48 -1.83
N ASP A 173 -8.69 -7.21 -2.89
CA ASP A 173 -7.77 -7.75 -3.89
C ASP A 173 -8.29 -7.54 -5.33
N GLY A 174 -7.38 -7.38 -6.29
CA GLY A 174 -7.70 -7.23 -7.70
C GLY A 174 -7.60 -5.80 -8.23
N SER A 175 -6.94 -4.87 -7.53
CA SER A 175 -6.80 -3.48 -7.98
C SER A 175 -6.17 -3.34 -9.38
N ARG A 176 -5.19 -4.20 -9.73
CA ARG A 176 -4.59 -4.28 -11.08
C ARG A 176 -5.62 -4.69 -12.14
N ARG A 177 -6.46 -5.68 -11.84
CA ARG A 177 -7.52 -6.16 -12.75
C ARG A 177 -8.60 -5.11 -12.91
N ARG A 178 -8.97 -4.42 -11.81
CA ARG A 178 -9.88 -3.27 -11.84
C ARG A 178 -9.33 -2.16 -12.75
N LEU A 179 -8.06 -1.78 -12.60
CA LEU A 179 -7.46 -0.76 -13.47
C LEU A 179 -7.54 -1.18 -14.94
N ASN A 180 -7.07 -2.39 -15.27
CA ASN A 180 -7.09 -2.87 -16.65
C ASN A 180 -8.52 -2.92 -17.24
N ALA A 181 -9.48 -3.42 -16.46
CA ALA A 181 -10.88 -3.49 -16.89
C ALA A 181 -11.49 -2.11 -17.15
N ILE A 182 -11.14 -1.09 -16.34
CA ILE A 182 -11.55 0.29 -16.56
C ILE A 182 -10.89 0.86 -17.82
N GLU A 183 -9.57 0.76 -17.94
CA GLU A 183 -8.81 1.33 -19.06
C GLU A 183 -9.22 0.73 -20.42
N LYS A 184 -9.55 -0.56 -20.43
CA LYS A 184 -9.87 -1.32 -21.64
C LYS A 184 -11.37 -1.53 -21.86
N THR A 185 -12.21 -1.02 -20.96
CA THR A 185 -13.66 -1.24 -21.00
C THR A 185 -13.99 -2.75 -21.10
N LEU A 186 -13.37 -3.54 -20.23
CA LEU A 186 -13.61 -4.99 -20.12
C LEU A 186 -14.53 -5.28 -18.93
N PRO A 187 -15.25 -6.40 -18.94
CA PRO A 187 -15.90 -6.87 -17.73
C PRO A 187 -14.87 -7.25 -16.65
N LEU A 188 -15.27 -7.22 -15.38
CA LEU A 188 -14.46 -7.65 -14.24
C LEU A 188 -15.14 -8.80 -13.51
N GLU A 189 -14.46 -9.95 -13.39
CA GLU A 189 -14.92 -11.04 -12.54
C GLU A 189 -14.44 -10.83 -11.11
N VAL A 190 -15.35 -10.88 -10.14
CA VAL A 190 -15.03 -10.64 -8.72
C VAL A 190 -15.82 -11.58 -7.82
N PHE A 191 -15.13 -12.15 -6.83
CA PHE A 191 -15.75 -12.88 -5.73
C PHE A 191 -16.10 -11.90 -4.60
N VAL A 192 -17.39 -11.76 -4.29
CA VAL A 192 -17.92 -10.74 -3.39
C VAL A 192 -18.59 -11.40 -2.18
N SER A 193 -18.18 -10.99 -0.98
CA SER A 193 -18.89 -11.32 0.26
C SER A 193 -20.02 -10.33 0.53
N ASP A 194 -21.11 -10.80 1.14
CA ASP A 194 -22.17 -9.96 1.69
C ASP A 194 -21.83 -9.37 3.07
N ARG A 195 -20.71 -9.81 3.65
CA ARG A 195 -20.21 -9.29 4.93
C ARG A 195 -18.94 -8.47 4.67
N PRO A 196 -18.77 -7.32 5.36
CA PRO A 196 -17.50 -6.61 5.34
C PRO A 196 -16.35 -7.50 5.82
N ILE A 197 -15.17 -7.26 5.27
CA ILE A 197 -13.92 -7.91 5.68
C ILE A 197 -13.23 -7.02 6.71
N THR A 198 -12.84 -7.59 7.84
CA THR A 198 -12.07 -6.86 8.86
C THR A 198 -10.58 -6.87 8.54
N LEU A 199 -9.80 -6.05 9.25
CA LEU A 199 -8.33 -6.09 9.12
C LEU A 199 -7.77 -7.48 9.49
N ALA A 200 -8.29 -8.12 10.54
CA ALA A 200 -7.84 -9.45 10.96
C ALA A 200 -8.13 -10.50 9.88
N ASP A 201 -9.32 -10.49 9.30
CA ASP A 201 -9.67 -11.36 8.17
C ASP A 201 -8.75 -11.14 6.96
N PHE A 202 -8.46 -9.88 6.65
CA PHE A 202 -7.56 -9.53 5.57
C PHE A 202 -6.13 -10.00 5.83
N VAL A 203 -5.62 -9.94 7.06
CA VAL A 203 -4.29 -10.46 7.41
C VAL A 203 -4.21 -11.95 7.10
N VAL A 204 -5.21 -12.73 7.53
CA VAL A 204 -5.28 -14.18 7.24
C VAL A 204 -5.33 -14.44 5.73
N TYR A 205 -6.18 -13.70 5.00
CA TYR A 205 -6.26 -13.77 3.54
C TYR A 205 -4.91 -13.46 2.87
N ASP A 206 -4.25 -12.38 3.28
CA ASP A 206 -2.99 -11.90 2.69
C ASP A 206 -1.82 -12.86 2.97
N GLN A 207 -1.86 -13.59 4.10
CA GLN A 207 -0.91 -14.65 4.40
C GLN A 207 -1.10 -15.90 3.52
N GLN A 208 -2.35 -16.25 3.25
CA GLN A 208 -2.75 -17.45 2.48
C GLN A 208 -2.58 -17.27 0.96
N THR A 209 -2.67 -16.04 0.45
CA THR A 209 -2.63 -15.77 -0.99
C THR A 209 -1.24 -15.37 -1.49
N GLU A 210 -0.96 -15.70 -2.76
CA GLU A 210 0.24 -15.26 -3.47
C GLU A 210 0.21 -13.77 -3.85
N ALA A 211 -0.87 -13.04 -3.48
CA ALA A 211 -1.03 -11.61 -3.74
C ALA A 211 0.14 -10.77 -3.17
N LYS A 212 0.79 -11.26 -2.11
CA LYS A 212 2.00 -10.65 -1.52
C LYS A 212 3.20 -10.60 -2.45
N LEU A 213 3.37 -11.59 -3.34
CA LEU A 213 4.54 -11.68 -4.22
C LEU A 213 4.58 -10.59 -5.29
N GLY A 214 3.45 -9.94 -5.57
CA GLY A 214 3.32 -8.88 -6.56
C GLY A 214 3.32 -7.45 -6.00
N ARG A 215 3.63 -7.23 -4.71
CA ARG A 215 3.67 -5.90 -4.07
C ARG A 215 5.10 -5.45 -3.84
N SER A 216 5.37 -4.15 -3.97
CA SER A 216 6.68 -3.62 -3.60
C SER A 216 6.85 -3.57 -2.08
N ALA A 217 8.10 -3.57 -1.60
CA ALA A 217 8.38 -3.39 -0.17
C ALA A 217 7.86 -2.03 0.34
N ARG A 218 7.74 -1.04 -0.55
CA ARG A 218 7.15 0.27 -0.26
C ARG A 218 5.64 0.19 -0.07
N ASP A 219 4.92 -0.53 -0.93
CA ASP A 219 3.46 -0.73 -0.79
C ASP A 219 3.13 -1.33 0.59
N ASN A 220 3.87 -2.37 0.99
CA ASN A 220 3.74 -2.97 2.31
C ASN A 220 4.02 -1.93 3.42
N GLY A 221 5.06 -1.12 3.27
CA GLY A 221 5.40 -0.07 4.23
C GLY A 221 4.32 1.00 4.39
N VAL A 222 3.75 1.48 3.28
CA VAL A 222 2.66 2.48 3.29
C VAL A 222 1.44 1.89 3.97
N PHE A 223 1.09 0.65 3.63
CA PHE A 223 -0.05 -0.04 4.21
C PHE A 223 0.13 -0.33 5.70
N TRP A 224 1.29 -0.83 6.13
CA TRP A 224 1.57 -1.08 7.55
C TRP A 224 1.65 0.20 8.37
N LYS A 225 2.19 1.28 7.82
CA LYS A 225 2.19 2.60 8.46
C LYS A 225 0.75 3.07 8.71
N LYS A 226 -0.12 2.94 7.72
CA LYS A 226 -1.55 3.24 7.86
C LYS A 226 -2.21 2.39 8.95
N ILE A 227 -1.98 1.07 8.96
CA ILE A 227 -2.53 0.17 10.00
C ILE A 227 -2.08 0.61 11.40
N ILE A 228 -0.79 0.93 11.57
CA ILE A 228 -0.22 1.43 12.83
C ILE A 228 -0.95 2.69 13.30
N GLU A 229 -1.12 3.66 12.40
CA GLU A 229 -1.76 4.94 12.71
C GLU A 229 -3.25 4.80 13.02
N GLU A 230 -3.99 3.99 12.25
CA GLU A 230 -5.45 3.83 12.40
C GLU A 230 -5.86 2.96 13.59
N ASN A 231 -4.98 2.05 14.05
CA ASN A 231 -5.30 1.07 15.09
C ASN A 231 -4.44 1.24 16.36
N GLU A 232 -3.65 2.32 16.45
CA GLU A 232 -2.75 2.61 17.58
C GLU A 232 -1.78 1.45 17.90
N LEU A 233 -1.30 0.77 16.85
CA LEU A 233 -0.40 -0.38 16.97
C LEU A 233 1.08 0.03 16.90
N THR A 234 1.97 -0.90 17.22
CA THR A 234 3.42 -0.75 16.99
C THR A 234 3.89 -1.56 15.79
N ALA A 235 5.09 -1.25 15.29
CA ALA A 235 5.73 -2.06 14.24
C ALA A 235 5.94 -3.52 14.65
N LYS A 236 6.13 -3.77 15.96
CA LYS A 236 6.22 -5.12 16.52
C LYS A 236 4.88 -5.84 16.43
N ASP A 237 3.78 -5.18 16.79
CA ASP A 237 2.44 -5.80 16.69
C ASP A 237 2.12 -6.19 15.24
N VAL A 238 2.45 -5.32 14.27
CA VAL A 238 2.31 -5.64 12.84
C VAL A 238 3.21 -6.80 12.43
N ALA A 239 4.44 -6.86 12.92
CA ALA A 239 5.35 -7.96 12.64
C ALA A 239 4.79 -9.30 13.14
N ASP A 240 4.24 -9.31 14.36
CA ASP A 240 3.61 -10.49 14.97
C ASP A 240 2.34 -10.90 14.20
N MET A 241 1.48 -9.95 13.82
CA MET A 241 0.27 -10.22 13.02
C MET A 241 0.59 -10.87 11.66
N TYR A 242 1.55 -10.33 10.93
CA TYR A 242 1.88 -10.79 9.58
C TYR A 242 2.91 -11.93 9.55
N GLY A 243 3.51 -12.29 10.68
CA GLY A 243 4.55 -13.33 10.76
C GLY A 243 5.91 -12.88 10.19
N PHE A 244 6.23 -11.60 10.28
CA PHE A 244 7.52 -11.03 9.87
C PHE A 244 8.39 -10.64 11.07
N SER A 245 9.65 -10.30 10.81
CA SER A 245 10.48 -9.66 11.85
C SER A 245 10.16 -8.17 11.97
N GLU A 246 10.23 -7.62 13.17
CA GLU A 246 10.08 -6.17 13.41
C GLU A 246 11.05 -5.35 12.54
N LYS A 247 12.28 -5.84 12.34
CA LYS A 247 13.26 -5.21 11.44
C LYS A 247 12.76 -5.13 10.00
N HIS A 248 12.10 -6.17 9.49
CA HIS A 248 11.55 -6.18 8.14
C HIS A 248 10.44 -5.13 8.01
N VAL A 249 9.51 -5.09 8.97
CA VAL A 249 8.42 -4.10 9.00
C VAL A 249 8.98 -2.68 9.05
N ASN A 250 9.92 -2.41 9.95
CA ASN A 250 10.58 -1.10 10.04
C ASN A 250 11.28 -0.70 8.73
N ASN A 251 12.01 -1.63 8.08
CA ASN A 251 12.62 -1.35 6.79
C ASN A 251 11.59 -0.97 5.70
N CYS A 252 10.46 -1.68 5.65
CA CYS A 252 9.38 -1.33 4.72
C CYS A 252 8.79 0.05 5.03
N ILE A 253 8.54 0.37 6.30
CA ILE A 253 8.06 1.71 6.72
C ILE A 253 9.08 2.80 6.35
N GLU A 254 10.38 2.53 6.48
CA GLU A 254 11.40 3.45 6.01
C GLU A 254 11.33 3.68 4.49
N PHE A 255 11.05 2.64 3.69
CA PHE A 255 10.83 2.79 2.25
C PHE A 255 9.56 3.55 1.91
N ALA A 256 8.51 3.44 2.74
CA ALA A 256 7.29 4.22 2.59
C ALA A 256 7.56 5.73 2.73
N ASN A 257 8.50 6.12 3.58
CA ASN A 257 8.86 7.51 3.84
C ASN A 257 9.78 8.15 2.78
N ILE A 258 10.28 7.38 1.80
CA ILE A 258 11.06 7.94 0.69
C ILE A 258 10.20 8.97 -0.06
N ASN A 259 10.78 10.14 -0.33
CA ASN A 259 10.16 11.20 -1.12
C ASN A 259 9.56 10.66 -2.45
N GLU A 260 8.29 10.99 -2.70
CA GLU A 260 7.55 10.56 -3.89
C GLU A 260 8.21 10.97 -5.21
N ASP A 261 8.88 12.13 -5.28
CA ASP A 261 9.59 12.57 -6.48
C ASP A 261 10.77 11.64 -6.82
N LEU A 262 11.43 11.08 -5.80
CA LEU A 262 12.50 10.09 -5.97
C LEU A 262 11.92 8.73 -6.38
N ILE A 263 10.77 8.33 -5.83
CA ILE A 263 10.05 7.13 -6.28
C ILE A 263 9.66 7.25 -7.75
N GLY A 264 9.22 8.45 -8.16
CA GLY A 264 8.88 8.79 -9.53
C GLY A 264 10.05 8.68 -10.51
N LEU A 265 11.31 8.62 -10.06
CA LEU A 265 12.46 8.38 -10.94
C LEU A 265 12.56 6.93 -11.44
N SER A 266 11.81 6.00 -10.83
CA SER A 266 11.71 4.61 -11.30
C SER A 266 10.79 4.46 -12.51
N TYR A 267 10.94 3.38 -13.28
CA TYR A 267 10.09 3.12 -14.44
C TYR A 267 8.68 2.65 -14.02
N ALA A 268 8.61 1.65 -13.14
CA ALA A 268 7.37 1.07 -12.63
C ALA A 268 7.42 1.01 -11.09
N PRO A 269 7.02 2.07 -10.37
CA PRO A 269 7.22 2.16 -8.92
C PRO A 269 6.61 1.00 -8.13
N SER A 270 5.47 0.46 -8.59
CA SER A 270 4.79 -0.69 -7.95
C SER A 270 5.62 -1.99 -7.99
N ARG A 271 6.67 -2.04 -8.83
CA ARG A 271 7.58 -3.17 -9.03
C ARG A 271 8.98 -2.91 -8.48
N LEU A 272 9.16 -1.91 -7.61
CA LEU A 272 10.44 -1.64 -6.99
C LEU A 272 10.82 -2.68 -5.93
N GLY A 273 11.94 -3.37 -6.15
CA GLY A 273 12.58 -4.20 -5.14
C GLY A 273 13.33 -3.40 -4.07
N ALA A 274 13.54 -4.00 -2.90
CA ALA A 274 14.21 -3.37 -1.75
C ALA A 274 15.60 -2.80 -2.08
N GLY A 275 16.37 -3.45 -2.96
CA GLY A 275 17.69 -2.96 -3.38
C GLY A 275 17.62 -1.63 -4.14
N ASN A 276 16.63 -1.46 -5.02
CA ASN A 276 16.42 -0.21 -5.76
C ASN A 276 15.85 0.89 -4.86
N LEU A 277 14.95 0.54 -3.93
CA LEU A 277 14.47 1.48 -2.90
C LEU A 277 15.62 1.98 -2.02
N THR A 278 16.56 1.12 -1.64
CA THR A 278 17.76 1.51 -0.87
C THR A 278 18.63 2.49 -1.64
N LYS A 279 18.80 2.30 -2.96
CA LYS A 279 19.54 3.25 -3.81
C LYS A 279 18.83 4.60 -3.88
N LEU A 280 17.52 4.63 -4.09
CA LEU A 280 16.74 5.86 -4.11
C LEU A 280 16.81 6.60 -2.76
N LYS A 281 16.64 5.87 -1.65
CA LYS A 281 16.80 6.41 -0.29
C LYS A 281 18.18 7.04 -0.08
N SER A 282 19.23 6.49 -0.69
CA SER A 282 20.59 7.04 -0.58
C SER A 282 20.77 8.42 -1.24
N LEU A 283 19.86 8.82 -2.13
CA LEU A 283 19.83 10.12 -2.79
C LEU A 283 19.01 11.16 -2.00
N GLU A 284 18.24 10.71 -1.01
CA GLU A 284 17.40 11.56 -0.18
C GLU A 284 18.25 12.61 0.57
N ASN A 285 17.76 13.85 0.60
CA ASN A 285 18.45 15.02 1.14
C ASN A 285 19.78 15.41 0.45
N LYS A 286 20.17 14.73 -0.64
CA LYS A 286 21.35 15.10 -1.45
C LYS A 286 21.01 15.84 -2.73
N LEU A 287 19.75 15.72 -3.17
CA LEU A 287 19.25 16.38 -4.36
C LEU A 287 18.21 17.42 -3.97
N ASP A 288 18.26 18.58 -4.61
CA ASP A 288 17.19 19.57 -4.57
C ASP A 288 16.12 19.27 -5.65
N ALA A 289 15.02 20.03 -5.62
CA ALA A 289 13.90 19.84 -6.54
C ALA A 289 14.28 20.05 -8.02
N GLU A 290 15.21 20.98 -8.32
CA GLU A 290 15.65 21.24 -9.69
C GLU A 290 16.48 20.06 -10.21
N GLN A 291 17.36 19.52 -9.37
CA GLN A 291 18.16 18.34 -9.70
C GLN A 291 17.28 17.09 -9.91
N ILE A 292 16.25 16.91 -9.08
CA ILE A 292 15.29 15.80 -9.28
C ILE A 292 14.53 15.99 -10.60
N ALA A 293 14.10 17.21 -10.95
CA ALA A 293 13.45 17.48 -12.23
C ALA A 293 14.36 17.15 -13.43
N ARG A 294 15.64 17.53 -13.39
CA ARG A 294 16.62 17.14 -14.43
C ARG A 294 16.80 15.62 -14.53
N LEU A 295 16.72 14.90 -13.41
CA LEU A 295 16.77 13.44 -13.42
C LEU A 295 15.49 12.81 -13.99
N GLN A 296 14.33 13.47 -13.92
CA GLN A 296 13.11 13.03 -14.61
C GLN A 296 13.24 13.17 -16.14
N GLU A 297 13.89 14.22 -16.63
CA GLU A 297 14.24 14.34 -18.05
C GLU A 297 15.20 13.23 -18.47
N THR A 298 16.25 13.00 -17.66
CA THR A 298 17.21 11.92 -17.87
C THR A 298 16.53 10.54 -17.91
N LYS A 299 15.58 10.28 -17.01
CA LYS A 299 14.75 9.06 -17.01
C LYS A 299 14.05 8.87 -18.36
N SER A 300 13.48 9.94 -18.92
CA SER A 300 12.76 9.89 -20.20
C SER A 300 13.70 9.50 -21.34
N GLU A 301 14.91 10.05 -21.37
CA GLU A 301 15.96 9.66 -22.33
C GLU A 301 16.38 8.20 -22.16
N ILE A 302 16.56 7.73 -20.92
CA ILE A 302 16.91 6.35 -20.62
C ILE A 302 15.83 5.38 -21.12
N VAL A 303 14.55 5.70 -20.88
CA VAL A 303 13.41 4.86 -21.31
C VAL A 303 13.27 4.81 -22.84
N ALA A 304 13.73 5.85 -23.54
CA ALA A 304 13.78 5.87 -25.01
C ALA A 304 15.02 5.17 -25.60
N SER A 305 15.98 4.73 -24.77
CA SER A 305 17.22 4.11 -25.23
C SER A 305 17.01 2.66 -25.71
N LYS A 306 17.84 2.21 -26.65
CA LYS A 306 17.76 0.84 -27.18
C LYS A 306 18.02 -0.19 -26.10
N GLU A 307 18.96 0.08 -25.21
CA GLU A 307 19.34 -0.77 -24.08
C GLU A 307 18.19 -0.96 -23.10
N PHE A 308 17.31 0.03 -22.92
CA PHE A 308 16.11 -0.14 -22.10
C PHE A 308 15.13 -1.13 -22.73
N LEU A 309 15.00 -1.11 -24.05
CA LEU A 309 14.10 -1.99 -24.80
C LEU A 309 14.55 -3.46 -24.80
N GLU A 310 15.84 -3.73 -24.53
CA GLU A 310 16.37 -5.11 -24.41
C GLU A 310 15.72 -5.90 -23.25
N TYR A 311 15.15 -5.21 -22.25
CA TYR A 311 14.48 -5.82 -21.10
C TYR A 311 12.95 -5.99 -21.31
N GLU A 312 12.53 -6.34 -22.52
CA GLU A 312 11.10 -6.47 -22.86
C GLU A 312 10.37 -7.45 -21.91
N GLY A 313 9.20 -7.05 -21.40
CA GLY A 313 8.39 -7.85 -20.48
C GLY A 313 8.91 -7.98 -19.04
N ASP A 314 10.15 -7.56 -18.73
CA ASP A 314 10.70 -7.63 -17.37
C ASP A 314 10.74 -6.25 -16.70
N LEU A 315 9.65 -5.91 -16.00
CA LEU A 315 9.52 -4.64 -15.27
C LEU A 315 10.56 -4.49 -14.14
N VAL A 316 11.02 -5.59 -13.54
CA VAL A 316 12.00 -5.56 -12.45
C VAL A 316 13.39 -5.24 -13.00
N ALA A 317 13.76 -5.85 -14.12
CA ALA A 317 15.00 -5.56 -14.81
C ALA A 317 15.01 -4.13 -15.38
N LYS A 318 13.91 -3.69 -16.02
CA LYS A 318 13.72 -2.30 -16.47
C LYS A 318 13.90 -1.28 -15.34
N ASN A 319 13.27 -1.52 -14.18
CA ASN A 319 13.48 -0.68 -13.00
C ASN A 319 14.94 -0.66 -12.56
N THR A 320 15.59 -1.83 -12.51
CA THR A 320 16.99 -1.93 -12.08
C THR A 320 17.92 -1.18 -13.00
N TYR A 321 17.70 -1.27 -14.32
CA TYR A 321 18.44 -0.52 -15.32
C TYR A 321 18.24 0.99 -15.15
N VAL A 322 16.99 1.47 -15.10
CA VAL A 322 16.68 2.90 -14.93
C VAL A 322 17.30 3.45 -13.65
N ILE A 323 17.10 2.78 -12.51
CA ILE A 323 17.63 3.23 -11.23
C ILE A 323 19.16 3.27 -11.22
N LYS A 324 19.84 2.29 -11.84
CA LYS A 324 21.29 2.32 -11.98
C LYS A 324 21.75 3.59 -12.72
N ARG A 325 21.14 3.89 -13.87
CA ARG A 325 21.50 5.04 -14.71
C ARG A 325 21.16 6.37 -14.03
N ILE A 326 20.06 6.44 -13.30
CA ILE A 326 19.69 7.60 -12.48
C ILE A 326 20.68 7.84 -11.35
N VAL A 327 21.13 6.79 -10.65
CA VAL A 327 22.15 6.93 -9.60
C VAL A 327 23.48 7.40 -10.19
N GLU A 328 23.90 6.87 -11.34
CA GLU A 328 25.10 7.34 -12.05
C GLU A 328 24.98 8.83 -12.43
N ALA A 329 23.82 9.26 -12.94
CA ALA A 329 23.56 10.65 -13.27
C ALA A 329 23.55 11.56 -12.03
N ALA A 330 22.93 11.12 -10.93
CA ALA A 330 22.95 11.83 -9.65
C ALA A 330 24.38 11.95 -9.09
N GLU A 331 25.18 10.88 -9.18
CA GLU A 331 26.60 10.92 -8.80
C GLU A 331 27.42 11.87 -9.69
N ALA A 332 27.11 11.97 -10.98
CA ALA A 332 27.73 12.95 -11.86
C ALA A 332 27.34 14.37 -11.45
N ILE A 333 26.09 14.61 -11.06
CA ILE A 333 25.67 15.89 -10.47
C ILE A 333 26.45 16.18 -9.18
N PHE A 334 26.69 15.19 -8.32
CA PHE A 334 27.51 15.37 -7.11
C PHE A 334 28.99 15.65 -7.41
N LYS A 335 29.51 15.16 -8.54
CA LYS A 335 30.91 15.34 -8.97
C LYS A 335 31.12 16.64 -9.76
N CYS A 336 30.13 17.05 -10.55
CA CYS A 336 30.16 18.26 -11.38
C CYS A 336 29.56 19.49 -10.67
N GLY A 337 28.68 19.29 -9.70
CA GLY A 337 28.15 20.32 -8.81
C GLY A 337 29.18 20.68 -7.75
N GLU A 338 29.37 21.99 -7.55
CA GLU A 338 30.23 22.57 -6.52
C GLU A 338 30.17 21.78 -5.22
N LEU A 339 31.33 21.24 -4.80
CA LEU A 339 31.62 20.62 -3.52
C LEU A 339 30.38 20.50 -2.62
N ALA A 340 29.78 19.30 -2.54
CA ALA A 340 28.88 18.95 -1.44
C ALA A 340 29.43 19.63 -0.17
N PRO A 341 28.66 20.49 0.52
CA PRO A 341 29.21 21.46 1.47
C PRO A 341 30.16 20.71 2.40
N LYS A 342 31.47 20.95 2.22
CA LYS A 342 32.48 20.26 3.02
C LYS A 342 32.08 20.51 4.45
N LYS A 343 31.85 19.44 5.21
CA LYS A 343 31.59 19.56 6.66
C LYS A 343 32.66 20.50 7.20
N PRO A 344 32.30 21.66 7.77
CA PRO A 344 33.26 22.72 7.94
C PRO A 344 34.31 22.30 8.97
N GLU A 345 35.54 22.11 8.48
CA GLU A 345 36.70 21.66 9.25
C GLU A 345 37.58 22.84 9.66
N PHE A 346 38.29 22.67 10.77
CA PHE A 346 39.26 23.65 11.24
C PHE A 346 40.55 23.57 10.41
N MET A 347 40.78 24.58 9.58
CA MET A 347 42.00 24.75 8.81
C MET A 347 43.08 25.47 9.63
N PRO A 348 44.33 24.99 9.67
CA PRO A 348 45.39 25.67 10.38
C PRO A 348 45.81 26.97 9.68
N LEU A 349 45.69 28.10 10.38
CA LEU A 349 46.17 29.41 9.94
C LEU A 349 47.60 29.70 10.40
N ALA A 350 47.94 29.31 11.62
CA ALA A 350 49.27 29.54 12.18
C ALA A 350 49.61 28.47 13.20
N LYS A 351 50.91 28.20 13.34
CA LYS A 351 51.47 27.34 14.39
C LYS A 351 52.33 28.20 15.31
N GLY A 352 52.28 27.95 16.61
CA GLY A 352 53.14 28.61 17.59
C GLY A 352 54.51 27.94 17.70
N SER A 353 55.31 28.42 18.66
CA SER A 353 56.62 27.84 18.96
C SER A 353 56.50 26.45 19.61
N ARG A 354 55.35 26.17 20.25
CA ARG A 354 55.03 24.83 20.78
C ARG A 354 54.14 24.07 19.82
N LYS A 355 54.33 22.75 19.71
CA LYS A 355 53.50 21.84 18.89
C LYS A 355 52.01 21.91 19.24
N SER A 356 51.66 22.25 20.47
CA SER A 356 50.28 22.39 20.94
C SER A 356 49.63 23.74 20.58
N GLN A 357 50.44 24.74 20.21
CA GLN A 357 49.96 26.07 19.86
C GLN A 357 49.56 26.14 18.40
N ALA A 358 48.30 26.50 18.17
CA ALA A 358 47.76 26.68 16.83
C ALA A 358 46.68 27.75 16.80
N VAL A 359 46.57 28.43 15.66
CA VAL A 359 45.40 29.24 15.31
C VAL A 359 44.73 28.55 14.16
N LEU A 360 43.46 28.20 14.32
CA LEU A 360 42.66 27.49 13.33
C LEU A 360 41.49 28.37 12.87
N LYS A 361 41.07 28.19 11.63
CA LYS A 361 39.92 28.88 11.03
C LYS A 361 38.92 27.84 10.54
N LYS A 362 37.65 28.08 10.83
CA LYS A 362 36.53 27.34 10.28
C LYS A 362 35.60 28.31 9.59
N GLU A 363 35.27 28.06 8.33
CA GLU A 363 34.28 28.82 7.57
C GLU A 363 33.04 27.96 7.40
N ASP A 364 31.89 28.49 7.82
CA ASP A 364 30.59 27.83 7.73
C ASP A 364 29.72 28.67 6.78
N ILE A 365 29.47 28.14 5.58
CA ILE A 365 28.65 28.81 4.56
C ILE A 365 27.21 28.33 4.76
N ARG A 366 26.33 29.23 5.21
CA ARG A 366 24.92 28.92 5.43
C ARG A 366 24.11 29.13 4.15
N SER A 367 22.97 28.45 4.06
CA SER A 367 22.02 28.52 2.94
C SER A 367 21.43 29.93 2.71
N ASP A 368 21.49 30.82 3.70
CA ASP A 368 21.03 32.21 3.62
C ASP A 368 22.08 33.19 3.07
N LYS A 369 23.15 32.67 2.43
CA LYS A 369 24.31 33.43 1.93
C LYS A 369 25.08 34.20 3.03
N LYS A 370 24.86 33.91 4.31
CA LYS A 370 25.67 34.44 5.41
C LYS A 370 26.77 33.45 5.76
N SER A 371 28.03 33.87 5.62
CA SER A 371 29.19 33.09 6.03
C SER A 371 29.55 33.40 7.48
N ILE A 372 29.63 32.38 8.33
CA ILE A 372 30.21 32.51 9.68
C ILE A 372 31.66 32.04 9.64
N ILE A 373 32.58 32.93 10.03
CA ILE A 373 34.00 32.59 10.19
C ILE A 373 34.30 32.47 11.68
N THR A 374 34.76 31.29 12.10
CA THR A 374 35.19 31.02 13.48
C THR A 374 36.71 30.89 13.54
N TYR A 375 37.34 31.62 14.46
CA TYR A 375 38.76 31.49 14.77
C TYR A 375 38.94 30.78 16.11
N GLN A 376 39.76 29.72 16.14
CA GLN A 376 40.12 29.00 17.36
C GLN A 376 41.60 29.22 17.67
N ILE A 377 41.90 29.77 18.85
CA ILE A 377 43.28 30.02 19.31
C ILE A 377 43.59 29.01 20.43
N LYS A 378 44.46 28.05 20.14
CA LYS A 378 44.79 26.92 21.03
C LYS A 378 46.12 27.13 21.75
N ASP A 379 46.12 26.91 23.07
CA ASP A 379 47.29 26.83 23.95
C ASP A 379 48.23 28.07 23.96
N TYR A 380 47.69 29.24 23.62
CA TYR A 380 48.37 30.52 23.81
C TYR A 380 48.09 31.10 25.21
N PRO A 381 49.09 31.74 25.85
CA PRO A 381 48.89 32.49 27.09
C PRO A 381 47.76 33.52 26.98
N GLU A 382 47.00 33.70 28.06
CA GLU A 382 45.84 34.60 28.17
C GLU A 382 46.09 35.98 27.56
N LYS A 383 47.22 36.58 27.95
CA LYS A 383 47.63 37.92 27.51
C LYS A 383 47.78 38.03 25.99
N ILE A 384 48.26 36.95 25.34
CA ILE A 384 48.43 36.89 23.89
C ILE A 384 47.08 36.65 23.22
N ARG A 385 46.24 35.77 23.78
CA ARG A 385 44.89 35.49 23.26
C ARG A 385 44.02 36.75 23.26
N GLN A 386 44.03 37.51 24.36
CA GLN A 386 43.28 38.76 24.46
C GLN A 386 43.80 39.83 23.50
N LYS A 387 45.11 39.91 23.28
CA LYS A 387 45.69 40.83 22.29
C LYS A 387 45.21 40.48 20.87
N LEU A 388 45.27 39.20 20.50
CA LEU A 388 44.80 38.70 19.20
C LEU A 388 43.32 39.01 18.97
N ILE A 389 42.46 38.78 19.97
CA ILE A 389 41.03 39.10 19.88
C ILE A 389 40.83 40.60 19.61
N ARG A 390 41.49 41.47 20.39
CA ARG A 390 41.38 42.94 20.19
C ARG A 390 41.86 43.38 18.82
N ASP A 391 42.94 42.78 18.30
CA ASP A 391 43.47 43.12 16.99
C ASP A 391 42.54 42.64 15.87
N ILE A 392 41.92 41.47 16.03
CA ILE A 392 40.88 40.95 15.12
C ILE A 392 39.65 41.87 15.12
N ASP A 393 39.15 42.26 16.30
CA ASP A 393 37.99 43.15 16.43
C ASP A 393 38.24 44.50 15.73
N LYS A 394 39.44 45.07 15.88
CA LYS A 394 39.84 46.29 15.16
C LYS A 394 39.82 46.13 13.65
N ILE A 395 40.27 44.99 13.13
CA ILE A 395 40.28 44.72 11.68
C ILE A 395 38.86 44.59 11.16
N ILE A 396 37.98 43.91 11.91
CA ILE A 396 36.57 43.75 11.57
C ILE A 396 35.88 45.11 11.57
N LEU A 397 36.04 45.90 12.62
CA LEU A 397 35.49 47.27 12.72
C LEU A 397 35.93 48.19 11.58
N LYS A 398 37.15 48.00 11.05
CA LYS A 398 37.67 48.77 9.90
C LYS A 398 37.00 48.40 8.57
N HIS A 399 36.48 47.18 8.42
CA HIS A 399 35.92 46.68 7.15
C HIS A 399 34.39 46.58 7.16
N VAL A 400 33.75 46.69 8.33
CA VAL A 400 32.29 46.64 8.52
C VAL A 400 31.72 48.02 8.88
N GLY A 401 32.56 49.07 8.86
CA GLY A 401 32.17 50.47 9.06
C GLY A 401 31.68 51.14 7.78
#